data_AF-A0A3A3H4S1-F1
#
_entry.id   AF-A0A3A3H4S1-F1
#
_cell.length_a   1.000
_cell.length_b   1.000
_cell.length_c   1.000
_cell.angle_alpha   90.00
_cell.angle_beta   90.00
_cell.angle_gamma   90.00
#
_symmetry.space_group_name_H-M   'P 1'
#
loop_
_entity.id
_entity.type
_entity.pdbx_description
1 polymer ?
#
loop_
_entity_poly.entity_id
_entity_poly.type
_entity_poly.pdbx_seq_one_letter_code
_entity_poly.pdbx_strand_id
1 'polypeptide(L)'
;MLAWLPLLVLFIGIDEELKYVSIAWSTAIPVILATTRAITNVSPKLLELGRVLDFTPLQRFFTIVAPASLPLLFTGIREGLAAAWQSLVIVELFASFEGLGYLMVWGRQLFQLEIVIAAMIVIAAIGLALNASLEYLERFVQPWKTDAANER
;
A
#
# COMPACT_ATOMS: atom_id res chain seq x y z
N MET A 1 6.33 11.15 -5.99
CA MET A 1 7.34 10.35 -6.70
C MET A 1 7.83 11.01 -7.98
N LEU A 2 6.98 11.22 -8.99
CA LEU A 2 7.39 11.61 -10.35
C LEU A 2 8.33 12.83 -10.42
N ALA A 3 8.05 13.89 -9.65
CA ALA A 3 8.90 15.09 -9.61
C ALA A 3 10.32 14.85 -9.07
N TRP A 4 10.49 13.84 -8.21
CA TRP A 4 11.77 13.48 -7.60
C TRP A 4 12.56 12.47 -8.42
N LEU A 5 11.94 11.85 -9.43
CA LEU A 5 12.51 10.76 -10.20
C LEU A 5 13.86 11.11 -10.86
N PRO A 6 14.05 12.29 -11.50
CA PRO A 6 15.34 12.67 -12.06
C PRO A 6 16.44 12.79 -11.01
N LEU A 7 16.13 13.33 -9.83
CA LEU A 7 17.10 13.44 -8.73
C LEU A 7 17.47 12.05 -8.20
N LEU A 8 16.48 11.19 -7.97
CA LEU A 8 16.72 9.83 -7.47
C LEU A 8 17.58 9.02 -8.43
N VAL A 9 17.34 9.14 -9.74
CA VAL A 9 18.18 8.52 -10.77
C VAL A 9 19.63 9.02 -10.71
N LEU A 10 19.85 10.32 -10.50
CA LEU A 10 21.20 10.89 -10.41
C LEU A 10 21.96 10.42 -9.16
N PHE A 11 21.28 10.27 -8.03
CA PHE A 11 21.91 9.87 -6.76
C PHE A 11 22.08 8.37 -6.61
N ILE A 12 21.11 7.57 -7.07
CA ILE A 12 21.03 6.12 -6.81
C ILE A 12 21.38 5.30 -8.06
N GLY A 13 21.11 5.82 -9.26
CA GLY A 13 21.23 5.08 -10.52
C GLY A 13 19.89 4.50 -11.02
N ILE A 14 19.96 3.64 -12.04
CA ILE A 14 18.81 3.15 -12.84
C ILE A 14 18.52 1.66 -12.55
N ASP A 15 19.09 1.11 -11.47
CA ASP A 15 19.04 -0.31 -11.13
C ASP A 15 17.90 -0.65 -10.14
N GLU A 16 17.91 -1.85 -9.56
CA GLU A 16 16.96 -2.31 -8.55
C GLU A 16 16.85 -1.39 -7.34
N GLU A 17 17.96 -0.76 -6.93
CA GLU A 17 18.00 0.17 -5.81
C GLU A 17 16.99 1.31 -5.96
N LEU A 18 16.85 1.84 -7.18
CA LEU A 18 15.89 2.90 -7.48
C LEU A 18 14.45 2.42 -7.28
N LYS A 19 14.15 1.16 -7.65
CA LYS A 19 12.83 0.56 -7.48
C LYS A 19 12.48 0.46 -5.99
N TYR A 20 13.40 -0.02 -5.16
CA TYR A 20 13.18 -0.15 -3.72
C TYR A 20 12.97 1.21 -3.04
N VAL A 21 13.83 2.20 -3.32
CA VAL A 21 13.72 3.55 -2.72
C VAL A 21 12.43 4.24 -3.17
N SER A 22 12.06 4.09 -4.44
CA SER A 22 10.81 4.58 -5.00
C SER A 22 9.58 4.05 -4.26
N ILE A 23 9.54 2.73 -4.05
CA ILE A 23 8.45 2.08 -3.33
C ILE A 23 8.41 2.54 -1.88
N ALA A 24 9.56 2.57 -1.20
CA ALA A 24 9.64 3.01 0.19
C ALA A 24 9.15 4.47 0.35
N TRP A 25 9.54 5.36 -0.56
CA TRP A 25 9.12 6.76 -0.54
C TRP A 25 7.61 6.92 -0.76
N SER A 26 7.08 6.23 -1.78
CA SER A 26 5.66 6.32 -2.14
C SER A 26 4.73 5.67 -1.10
N THR A 27 5.20 4.64 -0.39
CA THR A 27 4.42 3.95 0.66
C THR A 27 4.47 4.66 2.00
N ALA A 28 5.53 5.39 2.31
CA ALA A 28 5.71 6.01 3.61
C ALA A 28 4.55 6.95 3.99
N ILE A 29 4.16 7.86 3.10
CA ILE A 29 3.10 8.84 3.38
C ILE A 29 1.75 8.18 3.70
N PRO A 30 1.17 7.32 2.84
CA PRO A 30 -0.13 6.72 3.13
C PRO A 30 -0.10 5.85 4.39
N VAL A 31 0.98 5.09 4.62
CA VAL A 31 1.10 4.20 5.79
C VAL A 31 1.21 5.00 7.08
N ILE A 32 2.02 6.06 7.14
CA ILE A 32 2.17 6.92 8.31
C ILE A 32 0.84 7.62 8.65
N LEU A 33 0.18 8.19 7.62
CA LEU A 33 -1.09 8.89 7.82
C LEU A 33 -2.19 7.94 8.29
N ALA A 34 -2.28 6.76 7.69
CA ALA A 34 -3.25 5.75 8.10
C ALA A 34 -2.99 5.25 9.51
N THR A 35 -1.73 5.02 9.89
CA THR A 35 -1.34 4.62 11.25
C THR A 35 -1.74 5.68 12.27
N THR A 36 -1.46 6.95 11.97
CA THR A 36 -1.83 8.07 12.84
C THR A 36 -3.35 8.16 13.02
N ARG A 37 -4.11 8.05 11.92
CA ARG A 37 -5.58 8.01 11.95
C ARG A 37 -6.10 6.79 12.71
N ALA A 38 -5.44 5.64 12.59
CA ALA A 38 -5.88 4.40 13.21
C ALA A 38 -5.81 4.48 14.73
N ILE A 39 -4.76 5.13 15.24
CA ILE A 39 -4.57 5.33 16.68
C ILE A 39 -5.52 6.42 17.22
N THR A 40 -5.69 7.53 16.51
CA THR A 40 -6.52 8.64 16.98
C THR A 40 -8.02 8.38 16.88
N ASN A 41 -8.44 7.46 16.01
CA ASN A 41 -9.86 7.11 15.82
C ASN A 41 -10.39 6.10 16.86
N VAL A 42 -9.56 5.65 17.82
CA VAL A 42 -10.01 4.79 18.92
C VAL A 42 -10.97 5.56 19.82
N SER A 43 -12.13 4.96 20.14
CA SER A 43 -13.17 5.66 20.89
C SER A 43 -12.68 6.06 22.29
N PRO A 44 -12.94 7.30 22.75
CA PRO A 44 -12.58 7.73 24.09
C PRO A 44 -13.19 6.83 25.19
N LYS A 45 -14.40 6.31 24.96
CA LYS A 45 -15.09 5.39 25.88
C LYS A 45 -14.33 4.09 26.10
N LEU A 46 -13.72 3.53 25.05
CA LEU A 46 -12.88 2.33 25.15
C LEU A 46 -11.62 2.60 25.99
N LEU A 47 -11.03 3.78 25.83
CA LEU A 47 -9.86 4.20 26.61
C LEU A 47 -10.20 4.47 28.09
N GLU A 48 -11.37 5.05 28.35
CA GLU A 48 -11.91 5.24 29.71
C GLU A 48 -12.21 3.91 30.39
N LEU A 49 -12.81 2.94 29.68
CA LEU A 49 -13.04 1.59 30.20
C LEU A 49 -11.74 0.92 30.65
N GLY A 50 -10.69 1.00 29.81
CA GLY A 50 -9.36 0.50 30.17
C GLY A 50 -8.69 1.26 31.31
N ARG A 51 -9.15 2.48 31.65
CA ARG A 51 -8.71 3.22 32.84
C ARG A 51 -9.45 2.79 34.10
N VAL A 52 -10.76 2.53 34.00
CA VAL A 52 -11.58 2.03 35.11
C VAL A 52 -11.15 0.61 35.52
N LEU A 53 -10.68 -0.19 34.57
CA LEU A 53 -10.18 -1.55 34.80
C LEU A 53 -8.70 -1.62 35.22
N ASP A 54 -8.05 -0.48 35.51
CA ASP A 54 -6.63 -0.38 35.90
C ASP A 54 -5.65 -1.12 34.95
N PHE A 55 -5.93 -1.13 33.65
CA PHE A 55 -5.02 -1.73 32.68
C PHE A 55 -3.70 -0.96 32.59
N THR A 56 -2.61 -1.71 32.57
CA THR A 56 -1.27 -1.17 32.28
C THR A 56 -1.20 -0.61 30.85
N PRO A 57 -0.25 0.30 30.53
CA PRO A 57 -0.13 0.87 29.19
C PRO A 57 0.03 -0.19 28.08
N LEU A 58 0.78 -1.25 28.36
CA LEU A 58 0.96 -2.40 27.45
C LEU A 58 -0.35 -3.17 27.27
N GLN A 59 -1.07 -3.44 28.36
CA GLN A 59 -2.34 -4.14 28.30
C GLN A 59 -3.41 -3.34 27.55
N ARG A 60 -3.45 -2.02 27.75
CA ARG A 60 -4.32 -1.11 26.99
C ARG A 60 -3.99 -1.11 25.50
N PHE A 61 -2.70 -1.12 25.15
CA PHE A 61 -2.28 -1.18 23.75
C PHE A 61 -2.74 -2.47 23.07
N PHE A 62 -2.39 -3.63 23.62
CA PHE A 62 -2.71 -4.91 22.98
C PHE A 62 -4.19 -5.31 23.06
N THR A 63 -4.91 -4.89 24.11
CA THR A 63 -6.30 -5.34 24.34
C THR A 63 -7.33 -4.40 23.72
N ILE A 64 -7.01 -3.11 23.58
CA ILE A 64 -7.98 -2.09 23.16
C ILE A 64 -7.50 -1.41 21.87
N VAL A 65 -6.32 -0.79 21.90
CA VAL A 65 -5.84 0.04 20.77
C VAL A 65 -5.53 -0.80 19.54
N ALA A 66 -4.76 -1.88 19.68
CA ALA A 66 -4.37 -2.75 18.59
C ALA A 66 -5.58 -3.36 17.85
N PRO A 67 -6.54 -4.05 18.51
CA PRO A 67 -7.70 -4.61 17.81
C PRO A 67 -8.64 -3.53 17.24
N ALA A 68 -8.83 -2.40 17.93
CA ALA A 68 -9.71 -1.33 17.44
C ALA A 68 -9.11 -0.56 16.25
N SER A 69 -7.79 -0.43 16.18
CA SER A 69 -7.08 0.27 15.12
C SER A 69 -6.77 -0.63 13.91
N LEU A 70 -6.77 -1.95 14.09
CA LEU A 70 -6.45 -2.94 13.05
C LEU A 70 -7.22 -2.71 11.73
N PRO A 71 -8.54 -2.47 11.73
CA PRO A 71 -9.29 -2.23 10.50
C PRO A 71 -8.80 -1.01 9.70
N LEU A 72 -8.45 0.06 10.40
CA LEU A 72 -7.99 1.28 9.76
C LEU A 72 -6.53 1.15 9.31
N LEU A 73 -5.71 0.37 10.02
CA LEU A 73 -4.35 0.03 9.60
C LEU A 73 -4.33 -0.76 8.29
N PHE A 74 -5.21 -1.76 8.14
CA PHE A 74 -5.33 -2.53 6.88
C PHE A 74 -5.71 -1.65 5.70
N THR A 75 -6.61 -0.68 5.92
CA THR A 75 -6.95 0.32 4.90
C THR A 75 -5.68 1.10 4.48
N GLY A 76 -4.87 1.52 5.45
CA GLY A 76 -3.58 2.17 5.20
C GLY A 76 -2.59 1.35 4.40
N ILE A 77 -2.47 0.06 4.75
CA ILE A 77 -1.60 -0.89 4.03
C ILE A 77 -2.07 -1.02 2.58
N ARG A 78 -3.38 -1.06 2.32
CA ARG A 78 -3.93 -1.10 0.96
C ARG A 78 -3.60 0.13 0.14
N GLU A 79 -3.79 1.32 0.70
CA GLU A 79 -3.40 2.56 0.03
C GLU A 79 -1.88 2.61 -0.21
N GLY A 80 -1.09 2.11 0.75
CA GLY A 80 0.36 1.93 0.60
C GLY A 80 0.71 0.99 -0.55
N LEU A 81 0.09 -0.19 -0.63
CA LEU A 81 0.34 -1.16 -1.70
C LEU A 81 -0.03 -0.61 -3.08
N ALA A 82 -1.15 0.12 -3.19
CA ALA A 82 -1.54 0.79 -4.43
C ALA A 82 -0.49 1.84 -4.85
N ALA A 83 -0.02 2.65 -3.91
CA ALA A 83 1.03 3.63 -4.16
C ALA A 83 2.37 2.97 -4.54
N ALA A 84 2.74 1.86 -3.89
CA ALA A 84 3.93 1.06 -4.23
C ALA A 84 3.87 0.58 -5.67
N TRP A 85 2.74 -0.04 -6.06
CA TRP A 85 2.54 -0.59 -7.39
C TRP A 85 2.65 0.48 -8.47
N GLN A 86 1.96 1.61 -8.29
CA GLN A 86 2.04 2.75 -9.20
C GLN A 86 3.47 3.30 -9.31
N SER A 87 4.17 3.40 -8.18
CA SER A 87 5.55 3.90 -8.14
C SER A 87 6.53 2.98 -8.87
N LEU A 88 6.39 1.66 -8.71
CA LEU A 88 7.19 0.66 -9.41
C LEU A 88 6.99 0.78 -10.92
N VAL A 89 5.73 0.79 -11.38
CA VAL A 89 5.39 0.92 -12.80
C VAL A 89 5.98 2.22 -13.38
N ILE A 90 5.86 3.34 -12.68
CA ILE A 90 6.46 4.62 -13.11
C ILE A 90 7.99 4.50 -13.26
N VAL A 91 8.69 3.89 -12.28
CA VAL A 91 10.14 3.70 -12.39
C VAL A 91 10.51 2.84 -13.59
N GLU A 92 9.80 1.73 -13.81
CA GLU A 92 10.07 0.85 -14.95
C GLU A 92 9.82 1.54 -16.30
N LEU A 93 8.85 2.44 -16.39
CA LEU A 93 8.57 3.20 -17.62
C LEU A 93 9.63 4.25 -17.94
N PHE A 94 10.21 4.91 -16.93
CA PHE A 94 11.02 6.11 -17.16
C PHE A 94 12.51 5.92 -16.87
N ALA A 95 12.85 4.95 -16.02
CA ALA A 95 14.19 4.80 -15.46
C ALA A 95 14.49 3.33 -15.11
N SER A 96 14.22 2.41 -16.04
CA SER A 96 14.70 1.03 -15.93
C SER A 96 14.99 0.45 -17.32
N PHE A 97 15.93 -0.50 -17.38
CA PHE A 97 16.24 -1.27 -18.58
C PHE A 97 15.56 -2.65 -18.59
N GLU A 98 14.79 -2.97 -17.55
CA GLU A 98 14.13 -4.25 -17.38
C GLU A 98 12.74 -4.06 -16.72
N GLY A 99 11.85 -5.03 -16.95
CA GLY A 99 10.50 -5.04 -16.38
C GLY A 99 9.40 -4.80 -17.41
N LEU A 100 8.15 -4.88 -16.93
CA LEU A 100 6.97 -4.78 -17.78
C LEU A 100 6.77 -3.34 -18.29
N GLY A 101 7.08 -2.36 -17.44
CA GLY A 101 7.07 -0.95 -17.84
C GLY A 101 8.05 -0.65 -18.97
N TYR A 102 9.25 -1.23 -18.91
CA TYR A 102 10.26 -1.14 -19.95
C TYR A 102 9.80 -1.80 -21.25
N LEU A 103 9.23 -3.01 -21.17
CA LEU A 103 8.73 -3.74 -22.35
C LEU A 103 7.69 -2.92 -23.13
N MET A 104 6.84 -2.18 -22.42
CA MET A 104 5.86 -1.28 -23.02
C MET A 104 6.55 -0.11 -23.76
N VAL A 105 7.59 0.47 -23.18
CA VAL A 105 8.37 1.55 -23.82
C VAL A 105 9.12 1.04 -25.04
N TRP A 106 9.70 -0.14 -24.95
CA TRP A 106 10.37 -0.81 -26.06
C TRP A 106 9.41 -1.10 -27.21
N GLY A 107 8.26 -1.71 -26.93
CA GLY A 107 7.21 -1.97 -27.92
C GLY A 107 6.72 -0.68 -28.58
N ARG A 108 6.60 0.42 -27.81
CA ARG A 108 6.27 1.75 -28.34
C ARG A 108 7.35 2.27 -29.30
N GLN A 109 8.64 2.11 -28.98
CA GLN A 109 9.74 2.55 -29.85
C GLN A 109 9.76 1.79 -31.19
N LEU A 110 9.38 0.51 -31.17
CA LEU A 110 9.27 -0.32 -32.36
C LEU A 110 7.92 -0.16 -33.10
N PHE A 111 7.04 0.74 -32.64
CA PHE A 111 5.67 0.91 -33.12
C PHE A 111 4.83 -0.40 -33.10
N GLN A 112 5.20 -1.34 -32.23
CA GLN A 112 4.51 -2.62 -32.04
C GLN A 112 3.43 -2.49 -30.97
N LEU A 113 2.27 -1.96 -31.38
CA LEU A 113 1.12 -1.73 -30.49
C LEU A 113 0.62 -3.02 -29.82
N GLU A 114 0.78 -4.17 -30.47
CA GLU A 114 0.44 -5.47 -29.91
C GLU A 114 1.18 -5.75 -28.59
N ILE A 115 2.49 -5.48 -28.55
CA ILE A 115 3.31 -5.65 -27.34
C ILE A 115 2.91 -4.65 -26.26
N VAL A 116 2.66 -3.39 -26.66
CA VAL A 116 2.23 -2.34 -25.73
C VAL A 116 0.93 -2.73 -25.03
N ILE A 117 -0.07 -3.17 -25.79
CA ILE A 117 -1.37 -3.58 -25.26
C ILE A 117 -1.23 -4.82 -24.37
N ALA A 118 -0.45 -5.82 -24.79
CA ALA A 118 -0.20 -7.01 -23.98
C ALA A 118 0.46 -6.65 -22.63
N ALA A 119 1.48 -5.79 -22.63
CA ALA A 119 2.14 -5.32 -21.41
C ALA A 119 1.17 -4.57 -20.49
N MET A 120 0.33 -3.68 -21.06
CA MET A 120 -0.69 -2.95 -20.30
C MET A 120 -1.69 -3.89 -19.62
N ILE A 121 -2.16 -4.92 -20.33
CA ILE A 121 -3.09 -5.92 -19.78
C ILE A 121 -2.43 -6.69 -18.63
N VAL A 122 -1.18 -7.11 -18.79
CA VAL A 122 -0.44 -7.83 -17.73
C VAL A 122 -0.22 -6.94 -16.51
N ILE A 123 0.19 -5.68 -16.68
CA ILE A 123 0.34 -4.72 -15.58
C ILE A 123 -1.00 -4.51 -14.86
N ALA A 124 -2.10 -4.32 -15.61
CA ALA A 124 -3.43 -4.17 -15.02
C ALA A 124 -3.85 -5.43 -14.25
N ALA A 125 -3.61 -6.62 -14.80
CA ALA A 125 -3.93 -7.89 -14.18
C ALA A 125 -3.15 -8.11 -12.87
N ILE A 126 -1.86 -7.79 -12.84
CA ILE A 126 -1.03 -7.90 -11.63
C ILE A 126 -1.50 -6.90 -10.58
N GLY A 127 -1.76 -5.64 -10.95
CA GLY A 127 -2.28 -4.63 -10.02
C GLY A 127 -3.63 -5.05 -9.40
N LEU A 128 -4.52 -5.60 -10.21
CA LEU A 128 -5.80 -6.15 -9.74
C LEU A 128 -5.60 -7.36 -8.83
N ALA A 129 -4.70 -8.28 -9.18
CA ALA A 129 -4.39 -9.46 -8.38
C ALA A 129 -3.79 -9.07 -7.02
N LEU A 130 -2.88 -8.10 -6.98
CA LEU A 130 -2.31 -7.56 -5.73
C LEU A 130 -3.41 -6.99 -4.84
N ASN A 131 -4.28 -6.14 -5.40
CA ASN A 131 -5.37 -5.55 -4.64
C ASN A 131 -6.37 -6.62 -4.13
N ALA A 132 -6.76 -7.57 -4.97
CA ALA A 132 -7.66 -8.65 -4.60
C ALA A 132 -7.05 -9.57 -3.52
N SER A 133 -5.76 -9.87 -3.61
CA SER A 133 -5.06 -10.68 -2.61
C SER A 133 -5.05 -10.01 -1.24
N LEU A 134 -4.88 -8.68 -1.20
CA LEU A 134 -4.89 -7.94 0.05
C LEU A 134 -6.30 -7.84 0.64
N GLU A 135 -7.33 -7.67 -0.20
CA GLU A 135 -8.73 -7.69 0.25
C GLU A 135 -9.11 -9.07 0.84
N TYR A 136 -8.65 -10.15 0.22
CA TYR A 136 -8.85 -11.50 0.75
C TYR A 136 -8.17 -11.68 2.12
N LEU A 137 -6.94 -11.18 2.26
CA LEU A 137 -6.23 -11.19 3.55
C LEU A 137 -6.93 -10.34 4.61
N GLU A 138 -7.46 -9.16 4.25
CA GLU A 138 -8.22 -8.30 5.16
C GLU A 138 -9.44 -9.03 5.73
N ARG A 139 -10.20 -9.73 4.87
CA ARG A 139 -11.39 -10.50 5.28
C ARG A 139 -11.05 -11.63 6.25
N PHE A 140 -9.90 -12.28 6.07
CA PHE A 140 -9.46 -13.35 6.97
C PHE A 140 -9.06 -12.81 8.36
N VAL A 141 -8.48 -11.61 8.41
CA VAL A 141 -7.98 -11.00 9.66
C VAL A 141 -9.08 -10.23 10.42
N GLN A 142 -10.19 -9.86 9.76
CA GLN A 142 -11.26 -9.06 10.37
C GLN A 142 -12.66 -9.71 10.31
N PRO A 143 -12.85 -10.93 10.84
CA PRO A 143 -14.16 -11.58 10.82
C PRO A 143 -15.25 -10.75 11.53
N TRP A 144 -14.88 -9.98 12.55
CA TRP A 144 -15.76 -9.11 13.35
C TRP A 144 -16.37 -7.91 12.60
N LYS A 145 -15.84 -7.52 11.44
CA LYS A 145 -16.40 -6.42 10.64
C LYS A 145 -17.63 -6.88 9.83
N THR A 146 -17.75 -8.19 9.59
CA THR A 146 -18.89 -8.76 8.85
C THR A 146 -20.14 -8.84 9.72
N ASP A 147 -20.03 -9.03 11.04
CA ASP A 147 -21.19 -9.18 11.93
C ASP A 147 -21.94 -7.85 12.16
N ALA A 148 -21.24 -6.72 12.26
CA ALA A 148 -21.87 -5.42 12.52
C ALA A 148 -22.67 -4.84 11.32
N ALA A 149 -22.52 -5.41 10.12
CA ALA A 149 -23.28 -5.04 8.94
C ALA A 149 -24.57 -5.88 8.77
N ASN A 150 -24.70 -7.00 9.49
CA ASN A 150 -25.86 -7.88 9.45
C ASN A 150 -26.93 -7.55 10.52
N GLU A 151 -26.68 -6.52 11.34
CA GLU A 151 -27.59 -6.04 12.40
C GLU A 151 -28.25 -4.68 12.08
N ARG A 152 -28.18 -4.21 10.82
CA ARG A 152 -28.90 -3.01 10.36
C ARG A 152 -29.99 -3.33 9.35
#